data_AF-A0A392NWB4-F1
#
_entry.id   AF-A0A392NWB4-F1
#
_cell.length_a   1.000
_cell.length_b   1.000
_cell.length_c   1.000
_cell.angle_alpha   90.00
_cell.angle_beta   90.00
_cell.angle_gamma   90.00
#
_symmetry.space_group_name_H-M   'P 1'
#
loop_
_entity.id
_entity.type
_entity.pdbx_description
1 polymer ?
#
loop_
_entity_poly.entity_id
_entity_poly.type
_entity_poly.pdbx_seq_one_letter_code
_entity_poly.pdbx_strand_id
1 'polypeptide(L)'
;MEKKRIDEYEPGPVPSPRGLDRFGFVKQDANTSEGGVKTSRSAHEYERIKEGRRVRKWRKMIGVGGSDWKHYLRRKPYVVKRRIRKGIPDCLRGLVWQLISGSRDLLLMNPGVYE
;
A
#
# COMPACT_ATOMS: atom_id res chain seq x y z
N MET A 1 -31.57 -21.35 -49.01
CA MET A 1 -31.01 -21.65 -47.68
C MET A 1 -30.31 -20.41 -47.17
N GLU A 2 -30.80 -19.88 -46.06
CA GLU A 2 -30.23 -18.73 -45.34
C GLU A 2 -28.94 -19.08 -44.57
N LYS A 3 -28.21 -18.02 -44.19
CA LYS A 3 -27.31 -17.83 -43.03
C LYS A 3 -25.83 -18.25 -43.22
N LYS A 4 -24.82 -17.45 -42.86
CA LYS A 4 -24.73 -16.35 -41.88
C LYS A 4 -23.67 -15.31 -42.31
N ARG A 5 -23.98 -14.03 -42.06
CA ARG A 5 -23.02 -12.92 -42.00
C ARG A 5 -21.92 -13.25 -40.98
N ILE A 6 -20.69 -12.96 -41.36
CA ILE A 6 -19.55 -12.84 -40.45
C ILE A 6 -19.82 -11.55 -39.67
N ASP A 7 -20.07 -11.66 -38.36
CA ASP A 7 -20.10 -10.49 -37.49
C ASP A 7 -18.68 -9.95 -37.37
N GLU A 8 -18.43 -8.81 -38.03
CA GLU A 8 -17.30 -7.94 -37.76
C GLU A 8 -17.37 -7.50 -36.29
N TYR A 9 -16.56 -8.14 -35.45
CA TYR A 9 -16.30 -7.66 -34.10
C TYR A 9 -15.37 -6.45 -34.22
N GLU A 10 -15.95 -5.26 -34.34
CA GLU A 10 -15.25 -4.00 -34.14
C GLU A 10 -14.79 -3.94 -32.66
N PRO A 11 -13.48 -3.96 -32.36
CA PRO A 11 -13.02 -3.75 -31.00
C PRO A 11 -13.40 -2.33 -30.61
N GLY A 12 -14.39 -2.21 -29.73
CA GLY A 12 -14.78 -0.92 -29.15
C GLY A 12 -13.56 -0.18 -28.60
N PRO A 13 -13.62 1.17 -28.54
CA PRO A 13 -12.46 2.00 -28.27
C PRO A 13 -11.72 1.51 -27.02
N VAL A 14 -10.46 1.13 -27.22
CA VAL A 14 -9.55 0.70 -26.14
C VAL A 14 -9.57 1.82 -25.09
N PRO A 15 -9.96 1.53 -23.84
CA PRO A 15 -9.96 2.57 -22.83
C PRO A 15 -8.57 3.18 -22.78
N SER A 16 -8.50 4.52 -22.93
CA SER A 16 -7.27 5.30 -22.73
C SER A 16 -6.52 4.75 -21.52
N PRO A 17 -5.18 4.60 -21.55
CA PRO A 17 -4.41 4.06 -20.44
C PRO A 17 -4.57 4.97 -19.22
N ARG A 18 -5.63 4.72 -18.46
CA ARG A 18 -5.97 5.49 -17.27
C ARG A 18 -4.83 5.26 -16.29
N GLY A 19 -4.34 6.34 -15.70
CA GLY A 19 -3.24 6.22 -14.74
C GLY A 19 -3.64 5.26 -13.63
N LEU A 20 -2.87 4.20 -13.41
CA LEU A 20 -3.07 3.33 -12.27
C LEU A 20 -2.52 4.01 -11.01
N ASP A 21 -3.12 3.72 -9.87
CA ASP A 21 -2.54 4.03 -8.58
C ASP A 21 -1.42 3.04 -8.21
N ARG A 22 -0.83 3.25 -7.05
CA ARG A 22 0.25 2.43 -6.49
C ARG A 22 -0.15 1.00 -6.13
N PHE A 23 -1.43 0.69 -6.12
CA PHE A 23 -2.00 -0.62 -5.81
C PHE A 23 -2.56 -1.30 -7.07
N GLY A 24 -2.46 -0.65 -8.24
CA GLY A 24 -2.93 -1.17 -9.52
C GLY A 24 -4.38 -0.85 -9.83
N PHE A 25 -5.06 -0.01 -9.03
CA PHE A 25 -6.42 0.43 -9.32
C PHE A 25 -6.43 1.59 -10.30
N VAL A 26 -7.42 1.60 -11.19
CA VAL A 26 -7.65 2.68 -12.15
C VAL A 26 -8.00 3.97 -11.38
N LYS A 27 -7.23 5.04 -11.59
CA LYS A 27 -7.61 6.35 -11.07
C LYS A 27 -8.84 6.83 -11.83
N GLN A 28 -9.91 7.13 -11.10
CA GLN A 28 -11.04 7.84 -11.68
C GLN A 28 -10.57 9.26 -11.99
N ASP A 29 -10.69 9.68 -13.24
CA ASP A 29 -10.44 11.05 -13.68
C ASP A 29 -11.54 11.95 -13.09
N ALA A 30 -11.46 12.22 -11.78
CA ALA A 30 -12.18 13.34 -11.21
C ALA A 30 -11.51 14.61 -11.76
N ASN A 31 -12.30 15.55 -12.26
CA ASN A 31 -11.92 16.90 -12.71
C ASN A 31 -11.11 17.68 -11.64
N THR A 32 -9.91 17.22 -11.33
CA THR A 32 -8.97 17.82 -10.39
C THR A 32 -7.63 17.83 -11.09
N SER A 33 -7.36 18.99 -11.71
CA SER A 33 -6.10 19.38 -12.30
C SER A 33 -5.54 18.41 -13.35
N GLU A 34 -5.80 18.75 -14.62
CA GLU A 34 -4.80 18.56 -15.66
C GLU A 34 -3.42 18.95 -15.12
N GLY A 35 -2.57 17.95 -15.01
CA GLY A 35 -1.38 18.05 -14.19
C GLY A 35 -1.02 16.68 -13.69
N GLY A 36 -0.94 15.71 -14.61
CA GLY A 36 -0.04 14.58 -14.40
C GLY A 36 1.30 15.20 -14.08
N VAL A 37 1.60 15.35 -12.79
CA VAL A 37 2.82 15.99 -12.33
C VAL A 37 3.90 15.14 -12.97
N LYS A 38 4.56 15.70 -14.00
CA LYS A 38 5.84 15.22 -14.48
C LYS A 38 6.78 15.49 -13.31
N THR A 39 6.64 14.71 -12.23
CA THR A 39 7.47 14.88 -11.05
C THR A 39 8.85 14.55 -11.58
N SER A 40 9.72 15.56 -11.55
CA SER A 40 11.09 15.41 -12.00
C SER A 40 11.67 14.16 -11.35
N ARG A 41 12.62 13.48 -12.01
CA ARG A 41 13.33 12.33 -11.40
C ARG A 41 13.79 12.64 -9.96
N SER A 42 14.13 13.91 -9.69
CA SER A 42 14.46 14.41 -8.35
C SER A 42 13.33 14.37 -7.33
N ALA A 43 12.08 14.64 -7.69
CA ALA A 43 10.93 14.56 -6.78
C ALA A 43 10.61 13.11 -6.39
N HIS A 44 10.66 12.18 -7.36
CA HIS A 44 10.54 10.75 -7.09
C HIS A 44 11.66 10.25 -6.18
N GLU A 45 12.91 10.63 -6.44
CA GLU A 45 14.04 10.23 -5.61
C GLU A 45 13.93 10.78 -4.18
N TYR A 46 13.48 12.03 -4.02
CA TYR A 46 13.23 12.61 -2.70
C TYR A 46 12.19 11.82 -1.90
N GLU A 47 11.07 11.45 -2.53
CA GLU A 47 10.05 10.63 -1.87
C GLU A 47 10.56 9.22 -1.53
N ARG A 48 11.39 8.62 -2.39
CA ARG A 48 12.06 7.33 -2.08
C ARG A 48 12.97 7.43 -0.87
N ILE A 49 13.81 8.47 -0.78
CA ILE A 49 14.71 8.70 0.36
C ILE A 49 13.91 8.93 1.63
N LYS A 50 12.85 9.75 1.57
CA LYS A 50 11.94 10.02 2.69
C LYS A 50 11.24 8.74 3.16
N GLU A 51 10.77 7.91 2.24
CA GLU A 51 10.18 6.61 2.55
C GLU A 51 11.19 5.68 3.22
N GLY A 52 12.41 5.59 2.70
CA GLY A 52 13.49 4.82 3.33
C GLY A 52 13.78 5.24 4.77
N ARG A 53 13.76 6.55 5.05
CA ARG A 53 13.88 7.08 6.42
C ARG A 53 12.69 6.67 7.30
N ARG A 54 11.46 6.62 6.76
CA ARG A 54 10.29 6.12 7.49
C ARG A 54 10.43 4.62 7.79
N VAL A 55 10.79 3.81 6.80
CA VAL A 55 10.99 2.36 6.95
C VAL A 55 12.01 2.06 8.05
N ARG A 56 13.18 2.71 8.05
CA ARG A 56 14.20 2.52 9.10
C ARG A 56 13.66 2.84 10.50
N LYS A 57 12.94 3.96 10.62
CA LYS A 57 12.32 4.39 11.87
C LYS A 57 11.29 3.37 12.35
N TRP A 58 10.48 2.81 11.46
CA TRP A 58 9.49 1.79 11.77
C TRP A 58 10.12 0.44 12.12
N ARG A 59 11.12 -0.03 11.37
CA ARG A 59 11.87 -1.27 11.70
C ARG A 59 12.45 -1.22 13.12
N LYS A 60 12.99 -0.08 13.55
CA LYS A 60 13.46 0.11 14.93
C LYS A 60 12.34 0.04 15.99
N MET A 61 11.09 0.31 15.63
CA MET A 61 9.97 0.20 16.57
C MET A 61 9.45 -1.22 16.71
N ILE A 62 9.34 -1.92 15.58
CA ILE A 62 8.67 -3.23 15.53
C ILE A 62 9.64 -4.39 15.73
N GLY A 63 10.95 -4.17 15.55
CA GLY A 63 11.94 -5.25 15.61
C GLY A 63 11.82 -6.19 14.40
N VAL A 64 12.49 -7.34 14.47
CA VAL A 64 12.36 -8.39 13.45
C VAL A 64 11.05 -9.13 13.70
N GLY A 65 10.18 -9.21 12.70
CA GLY A 65 8.92 -9.96 12.80
C GLY A 65 7.92 -9.45 13.86
N GLY A 66 8.13 -8.26 14.45
CA GLY A 66 7.27 -7.70 15.48
C GLY A 66 7.76 -7.87 16.93
N SER A 67 8.96 -8.43 17.14
CA SER A 67 9.52 -8.75 18.48
C SER A 67 9.48 -7.59 19.48
N ASP A 68 9.75 -6.36 19.01
CA ASP A 68 9.95 -5.21 19.89
C ASP A 68 8.66 -4.40 20.08
N TRP A 69 7.60 -4.72 19.33
CA TRP A 69 6.39 -3.91 19.22
C TRP A 69 5.74 -3.66 20.59
N LYS A 70 5.49 -4.71 21.38
CA LYS A 70 4.84 -4.61 22.69
C LYS A 70 5.67 -3.73 23.65
N HIS A 71 6.99 -3.92 23.64
CA HIS A 71 7.90 -3.12 24.46
C HIS A 71 7.89 -1.64 24.04
N TYR A 72 8.00 -1.38 22.74
CA TYR A 72 8.03 -0.02 22.19
C TYR A 72 6.71 0.72 22.41
N LEU A 73 5.58 0.04 22.19
CA LEU A 73 4.24 0.59 22.40
C LEU A 73 4.03 0.99 23.86
N ARG A 74 4.41 0.13 24.81
CA ARG A 74 4.33 0.42 26.25
C ARG A 74 5.19 1.63 26.64
N ARG A 75 6.41 1.73 26.09
CA ARG A 75 7.35 2.82 26.44
C ARG A 75 7.03 4.15 25.76
N LYS A 76 6.53 4.12 24.51
CA LYS A 76 6.39 5.32 23.65
C LYS A 76 5.05 5.34 22.91
N PRO A 77 3.90 5.25 23.59
CA PRO A 77 2.58 5.14 22.94
C PRO A 77 2.27 6.37 22.06
N TYR A 78 2.64 7.57 22.50
CA TYR A 78 2.46 8.81 21.73
C TYR A 78 3.25 8.81 20.40
N VAL A 79 4.44 8.21 20.39
CA VAL A 79 5.26 8.11 19.16
C VAL A 79 4.60 7.16 18.17
N VAL A 80 4.07 6.03 18.66
CA VAL A 80 3.32 5.07 17.85
C VAL A 80 2.10 5.73 17.21
N LYS A 81 1.24 6.35 18.04
CA LYS A 81 0.03 7.06 17.58
C LYS A 81 0.35 8.11 16.51
N ARG A 82 1.37 8.93 16.74
CA ARG A 82 1.81 9.96 15.79
C ARG A 82 2.31 9.35 14.46
N ARG A 83 3.03 8.23 14.49
CA ARG A 83 3.55 7.58 13.27
C ARG A 83 2.46 6.88 12.48
N ILE A 84 1.50 6.23 13.15
CA ILE A 84 0.31 5.67 12.49
C ILE A 84 -0.46 6.76 11.76
N ARG A 85 -0.72 7.91 12.40
CA ARG A 85 -1.37 9.07 11.77
C ARG A 85 -0.59 9.65 10.58
N LYS A 86 0.74 9.55 10.60
CA LYS A 86 1.60 9.93 9.44
C LYS A 86 1.60 8.89 8.31
N GLY A 87 1.06 7.71 8.54
CA GLY A 87 1.06 6.59 7.61
C GLY A 87 2.15 5.56 7.89
N ILE A 88 1.75 4.30 7.77
CA ILE A 88 2.62 3.13 7.82
C ILE A 88 3.23 2.91 6.43
N PRO A 89 4.56 2.71 6.30
CA PRO A 89 5.21 2.32 5.06
C PRO A 89 4.59 1.07 4.46
N ASP A 90 4.44 1.01 3.14
CA ASP A 90 3.70 -0.06 2.47
C ASP A 90 4.23 -1.45 2.78
N CYS A 91 5.55 -1.59 2.65
CA CYS A 91 6.27 -2.82 2.89
C CYS A 91 6.18 -3.30 4.34
N LEU A 92 5.64 -2.49 5.24
CA LEU A 92 5.41 -2.83 6.64
C LEU A 92 3.93 -2.93 7.00
N ARG A 93 2.99 -2.56 6.12
CA ARG A 93 1.55 -2.58 6.42
C ARG A 93 1.06 -3.97 6.81
N GLY A 94 1.45 -5.00 6.06
CA GLY A 94 1.04 -6.39 6.33
C GLY A 94 1.37 -6.81 7.77
N LEU A 95 2.59 -6.54 8.23
CA LEU A 95 2.99 -6.87 9.60
C LEU A 95 2.38 -5.91 10.64
N VAL A 96 2.47 -4.60 10.40
CA VAL A 96 2.08 -3.58 11.39
C VAL A 96 0.57 -3.59 11.65
N TRP A 97 -0.26 -3.83 10.63
CA TRP A 97 -1.70 -3.96 10.83
C TRP A 97 -2.04 -5.15 11.73
N GLN A 98 -1.39 -6.30 11.53
CA GLN A 98 -1.57 -7.46 12.42
C GLN A 98 -1.13 -7.18 13.87
N LEU A 99 -0.06 -6.41 14.05
CA LEU A 99 0.45 -6.03 15.37
C LEU A 99 -0.48 -5.06 16.12
N ILE A 100 -1.17 -4.17 15.39
CA ILE A 100 -2.09 -3.19 15.99
C ILE A 100 -3.43 -3.85 16.33
N SER A 101 -3.94 -4.74 15.48
CA SER A 101 -5.21 -5.44 15.70
C SER A 101 -5.11 -6.57 16.73
N GLY A 102 -3.89 -7.04 17.02
CA GLY A 102 -3.66 -8.24 17.81
C GLY A 102 -3.76 -9.54 17.01
N SER A 103 -4.07 -9.48 15.70
CA SER A 103 -4.20 -10.69 14.88
C SER A 103 -2.88 -11.45 14.73
N ARG A 104 -1.73 -10.79 14.93
CA ARG A 104 -0.42 -11.47 14.93
C ARG A 104 -0.32 -12.50 16.07
N ASP A 105 -0.80 -12.14 17.25
CA ASP A 105 -0.79 -13.05 18.40
C ASP A 105 -1.75 -14.23 18.14
N LEU A 106 -2.95 -13.95 17.61
CA LEU A 106 -3.92 -14.99 17.24
C LEU A 106 -3.37 -15.97 16.20
N LEU A 107 -2.70 -15.46 15.16
CA LEU A 107 -2.04 -16.27 14.13
C LEU A 107 -0.99 -17.20 14.73
N LEU A 108 -0.15 -16.70 15.64
CA LEU A 108 0.92 -17.47 16.26
C LEU A 108 0.41 -18.48 17.30
N MET A 109 -0.70 -18.17 17.97
CA MET A 109 -1.32 -19.04 18.97
C MET A 109 -2.13 -20.19 18.35
N ASN A 110 -2.52 -20.08 17.08
CA ASN A 110 -3.36 -21.08 16.40
C ASN A 110 -2.73 -21.50 15.06
N PRO A 111 -1.64 -22.29 15.06
CA PRO A 111 -1.03 -22.78 13.83
C PRO A 111 -2.03 -23.57 12.98
N GLY A 112 -2.03 -23.35 11.66
CA GLY A 112 -2.91 -24.04 10.71
C GLY A 112 -4.36 -23.53 10.64
N VAL A 113 -4.76 -22.54 11.43
CA VAL A 113 -6.16 -22.03 11.44
C VAL A 113 -6.40 -20.91 10.43
N TYR A 114 -5.38 -20.10 10.13
CA TYR A 114 -5.50 -18.85 9.36
C TYR A 114 -4.62 -18.83 8.10
N GLU A 115 -4.24 -20.00 7.61
CA GLU A 115 -3.43 -20.19 6.39
C GLU A 115 -4.27 -20.05 5.11
#